data_AF-A0A9X5XJI3-F1
#
_entry.id   AF-A0A9X5XJI3-F1
#
_cell.length_a   1.000
_cell.length_b   1.000
_cell.length_c   1.000
_cell.angle_alpha   90.00
_cell.angle_beta   90.00
_cell.angle_gamma   90.00
#
_symmetry.space_group_name_H-M   'P 1'
#
loop_
_entity.id
_entity.type
_entity.pdbx_description
1 polymer ?
#
loop_
_entity_poly.entity_id
_entity_poly.type
_entity_poly.pdbx_seq_one_letter_code
_entity_poly.pdbx_strand_id
1 'polypeptide(L)' 'TRSGRLDEARLAFEKMLTYANHLGLYAEEIGHTGEQRGNFPQAFTHLALISAAFNLDRMLG' A
#
# COMPACT_ATOMS: atom_id res chain seq x y z
N THR A 1 -9.45 10.54 -18.23
CA THR A 1 -10.31 9.35 -18.46
C THR A 1 -10.25 8.45 -17.24
N ARG A 2 -11.27 7.60 -17.00
CA ARG A 2 -11.28 6.67 -15.85
C ARG A 2 -10.07 5.72 -15.83
N SER A 3 -9.54 5.39 -17.00
CA SER A 3 -8.33 4.57 -17.19
C SER A 3 -7.09 5.16 -16.50
N GLY A 4 -6.79 6.45 -16.69
CA GLY A 4 -5.57 7.04 -16.11
C GLY A 4 -5.53 6.99 -14.58
N ARG A 5 -6.68 7.12 -13.92
CA ARG A 5 -6.78 6.98 -12.46
C ARG A 5 -6.59 5.54 -11.96
N LEU A 6 -6.90 4.56 -12.80
CA LEU A 6 -6.70 3.14 -12.46
C LEU A 6 -5.22 2.78 -12.55
N ASP A 7 -4.51 3.28 -13.56
CA ASP A 7 -3.08 3.10 -13.72
C ASP A 7 -2.30 3.76 -12.56
N GLU A 8 -2.70 4.97 -12.16
CA GLU A 8 -2.14 5.65 -10.99
C GLU A 8 -2.38 4.88 -9.69
N ALA A 9 -3.60 4.35 -9.49
CA ALA A 9 -3.94 3.56 -8.31
C ALA A 9 -3.12 2.26 -8.24
N ARG A 10 -2.94 1.60 -9.39
CA ARG A 10 -2.10 0.41 -9.50
C ARG A 10 -0.64 0.73 -9.17
N LEU A 11 -0.09 1.79 -9.75
CA LEU A 11 1.29 2.21 -9.49
C LEU A 11 1.51 2.56 -8.01
N ALA A 12 0.56 3.26 -7.39
CA ALA A 12 0.63 3.58 -5.97
C ALA A 12 0.59 2.32 -5.09
N PHE A 13 -0.27 1.36 -5.42
CA PHE A 13 -0.35 0.08 -4.72
C PHE A 13 0.94 -0.73 -4.84
N GLU A 14 1.47 -0.88 -6.06
CA GLU A 14 2.75 -1.56 -6.31
C GLU A 14 3.90 -0.89 -5.56
N LYS A 15 3.95 0.45 -5.53
CA LYS A 15 4.94 1.19 -4.75
C LYS A 15 4.82 0.92 -3.25
N MET A 16 3.60 0.87 -2.71
CA MET A 16 3.40 0.54 -1.29
C MET A 16 3.99 -0.83 -0.93
N LEU A 17 3.85 -1.84 -1.80
CA LEU A 17 4.41 -3.18 -1.55
C LEU A 17 5.93 -3.18 -1.36
N THR A 18 6.65 -2.21 -1.93
CA THR A 18 8.11 -2.12 -1.80
C THR A 18 8.60 -1.66 -0.43
N TYR A 19 7.72 -1.09 0.40
CA TYR A 19 8.08 -0.58 1.73
C TYR A 19 7.88 -1.60 2.86
N ALA A 20 7.38 -2.79 2.54
CA ALA A 20 7.31 -3.89 3.49
C ALA A 20 8.72 -4.25 3.97
N ASN A 21 8.88 -4.58 5.24
CA ASN A 21 10.14 -5.14 5.69
C ASN A 21 10.31 -6.58 5.17
N HIS A 22 11.42 -7.23 5.53
CA HIS A 22 11.72 -8.61 5.15
C HIS A 22 10.69 -9.66 5.63
N LEU A 23 9.81 -9.32 6.57
CA LEU A 23 8.70 -10.16 7.05
C LEU A 23 7.36 -9.81 6.37
N GLY A 24 7.33 -8.84 5.46
CA GLY A 24 6.11 -8.35 4.83
C GLY A 24 5.27 -7.41 5.71
N LEU A 25 5.87 -6.86 6.78
CA LEU A 25 5.16 -6.02 7.76
C LEU A 25 5.36 -4.53 7.50
N TYR A 26 4.34 -3.74 7.86
CA TYR A 26 4.29 -2.29 7.73
C TYR A 26 4.09 -1.57 9.06
N ALA A 27 4.66 -0.37 9.15
CA ALA A 27 4.41 0.58 10.24
C ALA A 27 3.27 1.53 9.90
N GLU A 28 3.00 2.43 10.83
CA GLU A 28 2.03 3.52 10.66
C GLU A 28 2.42 4.47 9.55
N GLU A 29 3.70 4.83 9.48
CA GLU A 29 4.23 5.79 8.53
C GLU A 29 5.50 5.29 7.86
N ILE A 30 5.75 5.79 6.65
CA ILE A 30 7.01 5.58 5.93
C ILE A 30 7.63 6.96 5.74
N GLY A 31 8.83 7.14 6.26
CA GLY A 31 9.57 8.38 6.10
C GLY A 31 10.17 8.54 4.71
N HIS A 32 10.79 9.70 4.48
CA HIS A 32 11.29 10.08 3.15
C HIS A 32 12.41 9.16 2.64
N THR A 33 13.13 8.49 3.55
CA THR A 33 14.19 7.55 3.21
C THR A 33 13.70 6.09 3.12
N GLY A 34 12.39 5.86 3.28
CA GLY A 34 11.80 4.52 3.33
C GLY A 34 11.84 3.88 4.72
N GLU A 35 12.26 4.62 5.74
CA GLU A 35 12.28 4.14 7.11
C GLU A 35 10.86 4.00 7.66
N GLN A 36 10.60 2.89 8.35
CA GLN A 36 9.32 2.66 9.01
C GLN A 36 9.24 3.45 10.32
N ARG A 37 8.18 4.23 10.52
CA ARG A 37 8.00 5.13 11.66
C ARG A 37 6.65 4.91 12.35
N GLY A 38 6.60 5.25 13.64
CA GLY A 38 5.41 5.10 14.46
C GLY A 38 5.21 3.67 14.94
N ASN A 39 3.95 3.28 15.14
CA ASN A 39 3.60 1.95 15.63
C ASN A 39 4.02 0.88 14.62
N PHE A 40 4.58 -0.22 15.11
CA PHE A 40 5.02 -1.34 14.28
C PHE A 40 4.87 -2.69 15.00
N PRO A 41 4.30 -3.72 14.35
CA PRO A 41 3.54 -3.66 13.10
C PRO A 41 2.18 -2.98 13.31
N GLN A 42 1.73 -2.20 12.33
CA GLN A 42 0.50 -1.41 12.45
C GLN A 42 -0.68 -2.11 11.75
N ALA A 43 -1.69 -2.55 12.50
CA ALA A 43 -2.82 -3.31 11.96
C ALA A 43 -3.71 -2.57 10.93
N PHE A 44 -4.03 -1.30 11.14
CA PHE A 44 -4.77 -0.46 10.18
C PHE A 44 -4.06 -0.26 8.84
N THR A 45 -2.72 -0.14 8.79
CA THR A 45 -1.95 -0.05 7.54
C THR A 45 -2.13 -1.35 6.75
N HIS A 46 -2.06 -2.51 7.41
CA HIS A 46 -2.31 -3.79 6.77
C HIS A 46 -3.77 -3.91 6.29
N LEU A 47 -4.74 -3.49 7.11
CA LEU A 47 -6.16 -3.49 6.73
C LEU A 47 -6.44 -2.58 5.53
N ALA A 48 -5.83 -1.39 5.49
CA ALA A 48 -5.93 -0.46 4.38
C ALA A 48 -5.32 -1.05 3.10
N LEU A 49 -4.17 -1.73 3.21
CA LEU A 49 -3.52 -2.39 2.08
C LEU A 49 -4.40 -3.52 1.51
N ILE A 50 -4.98 -4.37 2.37
CA ILE A 50 -5.94 -5.42 1.96
C ILE A 50 -7.14 -4.80 1.26
N SER A 51 -7.69 -3.72 1.82
CA SER A 51 -8.84 -3.02 1.25
C SER A 51 -8.52 -2.40 -0.10
N ALA A 52 -7.32 -1.84 -0.27
CA ALA A 52 -6.85 -1.31 -1.54
C ALA A 52 -6.70 -2.41 -2.60
N ALA A 53 -6.10 -3.55 -2.23
CA ALA A 53 -5.97 -4.70 -3.11
C ALA A 53 -7.33 -5.20 -3.62
N PHE A 54 -8.29 -5.37 -2.70
CA PHE A 54 -9.64 -5.82 -3.03
C PHE A 54 -10.37 -4.86 -3.97
N ASN A 55 -10.26 -3.54 -3.74
CA ASN A 55 -10.90 -2.56 -4.61
C ASN A 55 -10.22 -2.44 -5.97
N LEU A 56 -8.89 -2.55 -6.03
CA LEU A 56 -8.14 -2.52 -7.28
C LEU A 56 -8.48 -3.73 -8.16
N ASP A 57 -8.57 -4.92 -7.57
CA ASP A 57 -8.99 -6.15 -8.25
C ASP A 57 -10.38 -6.00 -8.89
N ARG A 58 -11.36 -5.49 -8.13
CA ARG A 58 -12.71 -5.22 -8.64
C ARG A 58 -12.79 -4.18 -9.76
N MET A 59 -11.78 -3.33 -9.90
CA MET A 59 -11.72 -2.33 -10.96
C MET A 59 -10.98 -2.82 -12.21
N LEU A 60 -10.16 -3.87 -12.07
CA LEU A 60 -9.41 -4.50 -13.15
C LEU A 60 -10.18 -5.65 -13.81
N GLY A 61 -11.06 -6.32 -13.06
CA GLY A 61 -12.07 -7.25 -13.58
C GLY A 61 -13.29 -6.57 -14.19
#